data_AF-W4F523-F1
#
_entry.id   AF-W4F523-F1
#
_cell.length_a   1.000
_cell.length_b   1.000
_cell.length_c   1.000
_cell.angle_alpha   90.00
_cell.angle_beta   90.00
_cell.angle_gamma   90.00
#
_symmetry.space_group_name_H-M   'P 1'
#
loop_
_entity.id
_entity.type
_entity.pdbx_description
1 polymer ?
#
loop_
_entity_poly.entity_id
_entity_poly.type
_entity_poly.pdbx_seq_one_letter_code
_entity_poly.pdbx_strand_id
1 'polypeptide(L)'
;MDQFEIVLAQFEPMITSVMNRCRIYRDQELYRQAARIGLWKAWTKYEDSRGDFAPYAYRCIQGAVLDELKKESRNEERNIPAESETLEVLIKNYRVEDSDIHILDTILESLPTKDLQLLILLYIKGYSYGELAVMEGLTIGGIKKRRDRIMKQIREEKMKSRKKVK
;
A
#
# COMPACT_ATOMS: atom_id res chain seq x y z
N MET A 1 38.00 -8.51 3.53
CA MET A 1 37.25 -8.05 2.36
C MET A 1 36.56 -9.27 1.79
N ASP A 2 35.24 -9.24 1.72
CA ASP A 2 34.44 -10.37 1.24
C ASP A 2 34.70 -10.62 -0.26
N GLN A 3 34.62 -11.88 -0.70
CA GLN A 3 34.94 -12.30 -2.08
C GLN A 3 34.11 -11.55 -3.14
N PHE A 4 32.90 -11.11 -2.78
CA PHE A 4 32.03 -10.32 -3.66
C PHE A 4 32.53 -8.89 -3.87
N GLU A 5 33.17 -8.25 -2.88
CA GLU A 5 33.65 -6.86 -3.01
C GLU A 5 34.68 -6.71 -4.14
N ILE A 6 35.50 -7.73 -4.34
CA ILE A 6 36.48 -7.79 -5.44
C ILE A 6 35.76 -7.87 -6.79
N VAL A 7 34.74 -8.73 -6.90
CA VAL A 7 33.94 -8.87 -8.11
C VAL A 7 33.17 -7.57 -8.39
N LEU A 8 32.59 -6.96 -7.36
CA LEU A 8 31.90 -5.69 -7.48
C LEU A 8 32.82 -4.61 -8.03
N ALA A 9 34.01 -4.44 -7.46
CA ALA A 9 34.99 -3.47 -7.94
C ALA A 9 35.38 -3.69 -9.41
N GLN A 10 35.53 -4.95 -9.83
CA GLN A 10 35.84 -5.30 -11.22
C GLN A 10 34.71 -4.95 -12.20
N PHE A 11 33.45 -5.03 -11.76
CA PHE A 11 32.27 -4.86 -12.62
C PHE A 11 31.63 -3.46 -12.53
N GLU A 12 32.10 -2.56 -11.66
CA GLU A 12 31.66 -1.15 -11.60
C GLU A 12 31.72 -0.40 -12.95
N PRO A 13 32.74 -0.59 -13.81
CA PRO A 13 32.74 -0.01 -15.16
C PRO A 13 31.58 -0.51 -16.02
N MET A 14 31.19 -1.78 -15.88
CA MET A 14 30.05 -2.37 -16.59
C MET A 14 28.73 -1.78 -16.09
N ILE A 15 28.58 -1.62 -14.77
CA ILE A 15 27.42 -0.93 -14.17
C ILE A 15 27.29 0.48 -14.73
N THR A 16 28.39 1.22 -14.78
CA THR A 16 28.43 2.59 -15.32
C THR A 16 28.06 2.60 -16.81
N SER A 17 28.53 1.63 -17.60
CA SER A 17 28.15 1.48 -19.01
C SER A 17 26.65 1.22 -19.20
N VAL A 18 26.06 0.37 -18.36
CA VAL A 18 24.61 0.08 -18.38
C VAL A 18 23.81 1.33 -18.02
N MET A 19 24.19 2.05 -16.96
CA MET A 19 23.52 3.29 -16.55
C MET A 19 23.52 4.33 -17.68
N ASN A 20 24.67 4.52 -18.34
CA ASN A 20 24.78 5.44 -19.48
C ASN A 20 23.91 5.01 -20.67
N ARG A 21 23.90 3.70 -20.98
CA ARG A 21 23.07 3.14 -22.06
C ARG A 21 21.58 3.31 -21.79
N CYS A 22 21.16 3.13 -20.53
CA CYS A 22 19.80 3.35 -20.08
C CYS A 22 19.44 4.84 -19.92
N ARG A 23 20.39 5.76 -20.18
CA ARG A 23 20.22 7.21 -20.04
C ARG A 23 19.70 7.62 -18.66
N ILE A 24 20.15 6.94 -17.60
CA ILE A 24 19.82 7.31 -16.23
C ILE A 24 20.39 8.71 -15.97
N TYR A 25 19.54 9.65 -15.56
CA TYR A 25 19.93 11.04 -15.26
C TYR A 25 19.48 11.50 -13.86
N ARG A 26 18.38 10.95 -13.33
CA ARG A 26 17.90 11.13 -11.94
C ARG A 26 18.19 9.89 -11.11
N ASP A 27 18.20 10.05 -9.79
CA ASP A 27 18.34 8.97 -8.79
C ASP A 27 19.46 7.96 -9.09
N GLN A 28 20.61 8.46 -9.55
CA GLN A 28 21.76 7.67 -9.99
C GLN A 28 22.16 6.57 -9.00
N GLU A 29 22.11 6.87 -7.70
CA GLU A 29 22.47 5.93 -6.65
C GLU A 29 21.46 4.78 -6.51
N LEU A 30 20.16 5.05 -6.65
CA LEU A 30 19.12 4.01 -6.65
C LEU A 30 19.37 3.00 -7.78
N TYR A 31 19.59 3.51 -8.98
CA TYR A 31 19.87 2.67 -10.16
C TYR A 31 21.20 1.92 -10.06
N ARG A 32 22.23 2.56 -9.49
CA ARG A 32 23.50 1.90 -9.21
C ARG A 32 23.33 0.77 -8.20
N GLN A 33 22.54 0.96 -7.15
CA GLN A 33 22.23 -0.11 -6.18
C GLN A 33 21.44 -1.24 -6.83
N ALA A 34 20.44 -0.96 -7.65
CA ALA A 34 19.71 -1.97 -8.41
C ALA A 34 20.66 -2.79 -9.30
N ALA A 35 21.59 -2.14 -9.99
CA ALA A 35 22.63 -2.79 -10.77
C ALA A 35 23.55 -3.70 -9.92
N ARG A 36 24.01 -3.23 -8.76
CA ARG A 36 24.82 -4.02 -7.81
C ARG A 36 24.07 -5.25 -7.29
N ILE A 37 22.79 -5.11 -6.98
CA ILE A 37 21.92 -6.23 -6.59
C ILE A 37 21.77 -7.22 -7.75
N GLY A 38 21.64 -6.73 -8.98
CA GLY A 38 21.65 -7.56 -10.19
C GLY A 38 22.93 -8.37 -10.35
N LEU A 39 24.09 -7.73 -10.13
CA LEU A 39 25.39 -8.40 -10.13
C LEU A 39 25.51 -9.44 -9.00
N TRP A 40 25.07 -9.12 -7.79
CA TRP A 40 25.09 -10.06 -6.66
C TRP A 40 24.22 -11.29 -6.93
N LYS A 41 23.04 -11.10 -7.52
CA LYS A 41 22.17 -12.20 -7.97
C LYS A 41 22.81 -13.04 -9.07
N ALA A 42 23.55 -12.42 -9.98
CA ALA A 42 24.30 -13.16 -10.99
C ALA A 42 25.39 -13.99 -10.33
N TRP A 43 26.19 -13.39 -9.44
CA TRP A 43 27.29 -14.05 -8.74
C TRP A 43 26.82 -15.27 -7.92
N THR A 44 25.70 -15.14 -7.20
CA THR A 44 25.14 -16.24 -6.38
C THR A 44 24.52 -17.39 -7.18
N LYS A 45 24.07 -17.14 -8.41
CA LYS A 45 23.36 -18.13 -9.25
C LYS A 45 24.18 -18.64 -10.43
N TYR A 46 25.40 -18.14 -10.58
CA TYR A 46 26.25 -18.50 -11.70
C TYR A 46 26.73 -19.94 -11.55
N GLU A 47 26.69 -20.67 -12.67
CA GLU A 47 27.18 -22.04 -12.80
C GLU A 47 28.21 -22.04 -13.92
N ASP A 48 29.45 -22.46 -13.64
CA ASP A 48 30.55 -22.48 -14.62
C ASP A 48 30.22 -23.27 -15.90
N SER A 49 29.33 -24.25 -15.80
CA SER A 49 28.85 -25.06 -16.93
C SER A 49 28.00 -24.27 -17.94
N ARG A 50 27.60 -23.03 -17.65
CA ARG A 50 26.74 -22.20 -18.51
C ARG A 50 27.49 -21.17 -19.36
N GLY A 51 28.83 -21.23 -19.37
CA GLY A 51 29.70 -20.32 -20.11
C GLY A 51 30.08 -19.07 -19.31
N ASP A 52 30.75 -18.11 -19.92
CA ASP A 52 31.39 -16.99 -19.22
C ASP A 52 30.46 -16.15 -18.33
N PHE A 53 30.99 -15.75 -17.16
CA PHE A 53 30.27 -14.92 -16.18
C PHE A 53 29.93 -13.52 -16.71
N ALA A 54 30.83 -12.87 -17.46
CA ALA A 54 30.67 -11.46 -17.81
C ALA A 54 29.42 -11.16 -18.67
N PRO A 55 29.12 -11.91 -19.75
CA PRO A 55 27.86 -11.75 -20.48
C PRO A 55 26.61 -12.04 -19.64
N TYR A 56 26.68 -13.00 -18.72
CA TYR A 56 25.58 -13.31 -17.81
C TYR A 56 25.33 -12.18 -16.82
N ALA A 57 26.39 -11.70 -16.15
CA ALA A 57 26.35 -10.56 -15.26
C ALA A 57 25.80 -9.31 -15.94
N TYR A 58 26.23 -9.02 -17.18
CA TYR A 58 25.71 -7.91 -17.98
C TYR A 58 24.19 -7.97 -18.11
N ARG A 59 23.63 -9.13 -18.48
CA ARG A 59 22.18 -9.32 -18.62
C ARG A 59 21.44 -9.13 -17.31
N CYS A 60 21.98 -9.66 -16.21
CA CYS A 60 21.37 -9.50 -14.88
C CYS A 60 21.39 -8.05 -14.41
N ILE A 61 22.52 -7.34 -14.59
CA ILE A 61 22.66 -5.91 -14.26
C ILE A 61 21.66 -5.09 -15.08
N GLN A 62 21.64 -5.28 -16.41
CA GLN A 62 20.74 -4.56 -17.30
C GLN A 62 19.28 -4.82 -16.97
N GLY A 63 18.92 -6.08 -16.70
CA GLY A 63 17.57 -6.44 -16.28
C GLY A 63 17.14 -5.74 -15.00
N ALA A 64 18.01 -5.71 -13.97
CA ALA A 64 17.71 -5.06 -12.71
C ALA A 64 17.48 -3.54 -12.85
N VAL A 65 18.30 -2.86 -13.66
CA VAL A 65 18.13 -1.42 -13.95
C VAL A 65 16.83 -1.15 -14.72
N LEU A 66 16.52 -1.97 -15.73
CA LEU A 66 15.27 -1.84 -16.51
C LEU A 66 14.03 -2.11 -15.67
N ASP A 67 14.10 -3.05 -14.73
CA ASP A 67 12.98 -3.35 -13.84
C ASP A 67 12.74 -2.21 -12.85
N GLU A 68 13.79 -1.55 -12.36
CA GLU A 68 13.66 -0.36 -11.52
C GLU A 68 13.06 0.82 -12.30
N LEU A 69 13.49 1.03 -13.56
CA LEU A 69 12.90 2.04 -14.45
C LEU A 69 11.40 1.82 -14.66
N LYS A 70 10.97 0.56 -14.84
CA LYS A 70 9.54 0.22 -14.97
C LYS A 70 8.76 0.50 -13.69
N LYS A 71 9.38 0.33 -12.51
CA LYS A 71 8.73 0.67 -11.24
C LYS A 71 8.58 2.18 -11.09
N GLU A 72 9.62 2.95 -11.39
CA GLU A 72 9.56 4.42 -11.35
C GLU A 72 8.47 4.94 -12.29
N SER A 73 8.44 4.50 -13.54
CA SER A 73 7.40 4.89 -14.51
C SER A 73 5.99 4.55 -14.01
N ARG A 74 5.76 3.37 -13.44
CA ARG A 74 4.46 3.02 -12.82
C ARG A 74 4.13 3.87 -11.60
N ASN A 75 5.15 4.31 -10.85
CA ASN A 75 4.98 5.14 -9.67
C ASN A 75 4.66 6.59 -10.06
N GLU A 76 5.30 7.12 -11.11
CA GLU A 76 4.98 8.43 -11.71
C GLU A 76 3.56 8.43 -12.31
N GLU A 77 3.13 7.34 -12.98
CA GLU A 77 1.77 7.20 -13.50
C GLU A 77 0.70 7.16 -12.40
N ARG A 78 1.00 6.56 -11.24
CA ARG A 78 0.05 6.40 -10.12
C ARG A 78 0.06 7.56 -9.15
N ASN A 79 1.19 8.25 -9.01
CA ASN A 79 1.34 9.40 -8.12
C ASN A 79 1.41 10.67 -8.95
N ILE A 80 0.24 11.24 -9.21
CA ILE A 80 0.14 12.60 -9.73
C ILE A 80 0.56 13.53 -8.59
N PRO A 81 1.54 14.43 -8.80
CA PRO A 81 1.83 15.49 -7.84
C PRO A 81 0.55 16.28 -7.59
N ALA A 82 -0.02 16.13 -6.40
CA ALA A 82 -1.15 16.91 -5.95
C ALA A 82 -0.66 18.35 -5.73
N GLU A 83 -1.23 19.33 -6.45
CA GLU A 83 -1.01 20.74 -6.15
C GLU A 83 -1.38 21.01 -4.67
N SER A 84 -0.69 21.94 -4.00
CA SER A 84 -0.91 22.23 -2.57
C SER A 84 -2.39 22.41 -2.22
N GLU A 85 -3.15 23.03 -3.12
CA GLU A 85 -4.60 23.23 -2.98
C GLU A 85 -5.38 21.92 -2.96
N THR A 86 -5.04 20.95 -3.81
CA THR A 86 -5.65 19.61 -3.79
C THR A 86 -5.31 18.83 -2.52
N LEU A 87 -4.09 18.99 -2.01
CA LEU A 87 -3.66 18.40 -0.75
C LEU A 87 -4.37 19.06 0.45
N GLU A 88 -4.54 20.38 0.44
CA GLU A 88 -5.28 21.13 1.46
C GLU A 88 -6.75 20.72 1.51
N VAL A 89 -7.41 20.53 0.35
CA VAL A 89 -8.78 20.03 0.28
C VAL A 89 -8.88 18.61 0.86
N LEU A 90 -7.93 17.73 0.54
CA LEU A 90 -7.90 16.36 1.11
C LEU A 90 -7.66 16.36 2.62
N ILE A 91 -6.72 17.18 3.12
CA ILE A 91 -6.43 17.33 4.55
C ILE A 91 -7.65 17.91 5.28
N LYS A 92 -8.32 18.91 4.71
CA LYS A 92 -9.55 19.49 5.27
C LYS A 92 -10.67 18.45 5.35
N ASN A 93 -10.79 17.59 4.34
CA ASN A 93 -11.77 16.49 4.34
C ASN A 93 -11.39 15.35 5.30
N TYR A 94 -10.10 15.18 5.62
CA TYR A 94 -9.61 14.15 6.55
C TYR A 94 -9.59 14.61 8.00
N ARG A 95 -9.53 15.92 8.26
CA ARG A 95 -9.82 16.47 9.58
C ARG A 95 -11.26 16.15 9.93
N VAL A 96 -11.45 15.04 10.65
CA VAL A 96 -12.65 14.82 11.43
C VAL A 96 -12.68 15.97 12.43
N GLU A 97 -13.52 16.97 12.16
CA GLU A 97 -13.75 18.03 13.14
C GLU A 97 -14.29 17.38 14.42
N ASP A 98 -13.92 17.89 15.60
CA ASP A 98 -14.43 17.39 16.89
C ASP A 98 -15.97 17.30 16.90
N SER A 99 -16.62 18.18 16.12
CA SER A 99 -18.05 18.16 15.85
C SER A 99 -18.55 16.84 15.22
N ASP A 100 -17.82 16.25 14.28
CA ASP A 100 -18.17 15.00 13.60
C ASP A 100 -18.00 13.78 14.54
N ILE A 101 -17.07 13.83 15.50
CA ILE A 101 -16.91 12.81 16.56
C ILE A 101 -18.09 12.86 17.53
N HIS A 102 -18.43 14.04 18.04
CA HIS A 102 -19.56 14.22 18.95
C HIS A 102 -20.91 13.84 18.31
N ILE A 103 -21.08 14.11 17.02
CA ILE A 103 -22.27 13.69 16.27
C ILE A 103 -22.33 12.16 16.21
N LEU A 104 -21.21 11.48 16.00
CA LEU A 104 -21.18 10.02 15.94
C LEU A 104 -21.51 9.40 17.30
N ASP A 105 -20.93 9.90 18.39
CA ASP A 105 -21.22 9.42 19.75
C ASP A 105 -22.72 9.53 20.07
N THR A 106 -23.32 10.68 19.74
CA THR A 106 -24.77 10.90 19.93
C THR A 106 -25.62 9.90 19.14
N ILE A 107 -25.22 9.57 17.92
CA ILE A 107 -25.92 8.58 17.07
C ILE A 107 -25.72 7.17 17.60
N LEU A 108 -24.54 6.84 18.12
CA LEU A 108 -24.28 5.52 18.70
C LEU A 108 -25.04 5.32 20.01
N GLU A 109 -25.21 6.38 20.82
CA GLU A 109 -26.04 6.37 22.03
C GLU A 109 -27.54 6.25 21.74
N SER A 110 -28.00 6.71 20.57
CA SER A 110 -29.41 6.60 20.15
C SER A 110 -29.78 5.20 19.65
N LEU A 111 -28.80 4.36 19.30
CA LEU A 111 -29.03 3.02 18.78
C LEU A 111 -29.57 2.08 19.87
N PRO A 112 -30.49 1.16 19.51
CA PRO A 112 -30.87 0.08 20.42
C PRO A 112 -29.64 -0.70 20.89
N THR A 113 -29.58 -1.06 22.17
CA THR A 113 -28.41 -1.73 22.79
C THR A 113 -27.95 -2.95 22.01
N LYS A 114 -28.90 -3.76 21.51
CA LYS A 114 -28.56 -4.95 20.71
C LYS A 114 -27.89 -4.58 19.39
N ASP A 115 -28.27 -3.46 18.77
CA ASP A 115 -27.72 -3.01 17.49
C ASP A 115 -26.32 -2.40 17.67
N LEU A 116 -26.12 -1.62 18.74
CA LEU A 116 -24.79 -1.17 19.16
C LEU A 116 -23.85 -2.36 19.45
N GLN A 117 -24.34 -3.36 20.18
CA GLN A 117 -23.59 -4.57 20.50
C GLN A 117 -23.14 -5.32 19.24
N LEU A 118 -23.99 -5.41 18.22
CA LEU A 118 -23.61 -6.01 16.94
C LEU A 118 -22.44 -5.26 16.27
N LEU A 119 -22.44 -3.93 16.32
CA LEU A 119 -21.33 -3.12 15.76
C LEU A 119 -20.04 -3.31 16.56
N ILE A 120 -20.13 -3.33 17.89
CA ILE A 120 -18.96 -3.58 18.75
C ILE A 120 -18.36 -4.96 18.44
N LEU A 121 -19.19 -5.99 18.33
CA LEU A 121 -18.71 -7.34 18.04
C LEU A 121 -18.05 -7.42 16.65
N LEU A 122 -18.63 -6.78 15.64
CA LEU A 122 -18.08 -6.78 14.28
C LEU A 122 -16.79 -5.96 14.15
N TYR A 123 -16.80 -4.71 14.61
CA TYR A 123 -15.75 -3.74 14.28
C TYR A 123 -14.71 -3.54 15.37
N ILE A 124 -15.05 -3.79 16.64
CA ILE A 124 -14.12 -3.63 17.77
C ILE A 124 -13.56 -4.98 18.21
N LYS A 125 -14.40 -6.00 18.27
CA LYS A 125 -13.99 -7.35 18.71
C LYS A 125 -13.61 -8.28 17.55
N GLY A 126 -13.91 -7.90 16.31
CA GLY A 126 -13.46 -8.61 15.11
C GLY A 126 -14.15 -9.94 14.82
N TYR A 127 -15.35 -10.17 15.36
CA TYR A 127 -16.11 -11.39 15.07
C TYR A 127 -16.56 -11.46 13.61
N SER A 128 -16.52 -12.66 13.04
CA SER A 128 -17.05 -12.94 11.71
C SER A 128 -18.58 -13.06 11.73
N TYR A 129 -19.21 -12.88 10.56
CA TYR A 129 -20.64 -13.10 10.41
C TYR A 129 -21.08 -14.53 10.73
N GLY A 130 -20.20 -15.52 10.56
CA GLY A 130 -20.47 -16.91 10.89
C GLY A 130 -20.52 -17.14 12.40
N GLU A 131 -19.55 -16.61 13.14
CA GLU A 131 -19.53 -16.71 14.60
C GLU A 131 -20.73 -15.99 15.24
N LEU A 132 -21.11 -14.83 14.70
CA LEU A 132 -22.28 -14.09 15.17
C LEU A 132 -23.60 -14.78 14.86
N ALA A 133 -23.70 -15.42 13.69
CA ALA A 133 -24.85 -16.22 13.33
C ALA A 133 -25.08 -17.36 14.34
N VAL A 134 -24.01 -18.07 14.71
CA VAL A 134 -24.06 -19.13 15.74
C VAL A 134 -24.40 -18.54 17.12
N MET A 135 -23.74 -17.45 17.51
CA MET A 135 -23.90 -16.83 18.83
C MET A 135 -25.30 -16.27 19.06
N GLU A 136 -25.90 -15.63 18.05
CA GLU A 136 -27.25 -15.03 18.16
C GLU A 136 -28.38 -15.96 17.69
N GLY A 137 -28.07 -17.16 17.20
CA GLY A 137 -29.08 -18.08 16.65
C GLY A 137 -29.77 -17.55 15.39
N LEU A 138 -29.06 -16.75 14.59
CA LEU A 138 -29.56 -16.16 13.34
C LEU A 138 -28.81 -16.72 12.14
N THR A 139 -29.37 -16.55 10.94
CA THR A 139 -28.61 -16.85 9.72
C THR A 139 -27.57 -15.77 9.44
N ILE A 140 -26.50 -16.13 8.74
CA ILE A 140 -25.49 -15.15 8.24
C ILE A 140 -26.17 -14.02 7.46
N GLY A 141 -27.17 -14.35 6.63
CA GLY A 141 -27.98 -13.36 5.91
C GLY A 141 -28.77 -12.43 6.84
N GLY A 142 -29.31 -12.96 7.93
CA GLY A 142 -29.98 -12.19 8.97
C GLY A 142 -29.05 -11.17 9.64
N ILE A 143 -27.83 -11.58 10.01
CA ILE A 143 -26.81 -10.68 10.58
C ILE A 143 -26.42 -9.58 9.58
N LYS A 144 -26.18 -9.93 8.31
CA LYS A 144 -25.87 -8.94 7.25
C LYS A 144 -26.98 -7.93 7.06
N LYS A 145 -28.23 -8.40 6.94
CA LYS A 145 -29.42 -7.53 6.79
C LYS A 145 -29.59 -6.60 7.98
N ARG A 146 -29.35 -7.11 9.20
CA ARG A 146 -29.37 -6.31 10.43
C ARG A 146 -28.28 -5.23 10.42
N ARG A 147 -27.05 -5.58 10.06
CA ARG A 147 -25.94 -4.61 9.89
C ARG A 147 -26.29 -3.52 8.89
N ASP A 148 -26.84 -3.89 7.73
CA ASP A 148 -27.20 -2.93 6.68
C ASP A 148 -28.29 -1.96 7.13
N ARG A 149 -29.29 -2.44 7.88
CA ARG A 149 -30.31 -1.59 8.51
C ARG A 149 -29.68 -0.58 9.46
N ILE A 150 -28.78 -1.03 10.35
CA ILE A 150 -28.11 -0.16 11.34
C ILE A 150 -27.26 0.89 10.62
N MET A 151 -26.46 0.49 9.64
CA MET A 151 -25.62 1.43 8.87
C MET A 151 -26.45 2.44 8.08
N LYS A 152 -27.63 2.05 7.58
CA LYS A 152 -28.57 2.97 6.94
C LYS A 152 -29.09 4.01 7.92
N GLN A 153 -29.50 3.58 9.12
CA GLN A 153 -29.97 4.49 10.17
C GLN A 153 -28.88 5.51 10.57
N ILE A 154 -27.65 5.04 10.82
CA ILE A 154 -26.51 5.92 11.17
C ILE A 154 -26.28 6.99 10.09
N ARG A 155 -26.34 6.61 8.81
CA ARG A 155 -26.17 7.56 7.69
C ARG A 155 -27.30 8.58 7.64
N GLU A 156 -28.54 8.16 7.84
CA GLU A 156 -29.71 9.05 7.84
C GLU A 156 -29.66 10.03 9.01
N GLU A 157 -29.28 9.57 10.21
CA GLU A 157 -29.12 10.44 11.39
C GLU A 157 -27.95 11.43 11.21
N LYS A 158 -26.80 10.98 10.69
CA LYS A 158 -25.67 11.87 10.38
C LYS A 158 -26.06 12.98 9.39
N MET A 159 -26.86 12.66 8.37
CA MET A 159 -27.36 13.64 7.40
C MET A 159 -28.36 14.63 8.01
N LYS A 160 -29.18 14.20 8.98
CA LYS A 160 -30.09 15.09 9.72
C LYS A 160 -29.33 16.02 10.66
N SER A 161 -28.34 15.52 11.40
CA SER A 161 -27.53 16.32 12.33
C SER A 161 -26.72 17.40 11.61
N ARG A 162 -26.18 17.12 10.41
CA ARG A 162 -25.49 18.13 9.58
C ARG A 162 -26.40 19.24 9.05
N LYS A 163 -27.72 19.02 8.93
CA LYS A 163 -28.69 20.05 8.49
C LYS A 163 -29.14 20.98 9.61
N LYS A 164 -28.96 20.60 10.89
CA LYS A 164 -29.33 21.42 12.06
C LYS A 164 -28.24 22.39 12.51
N VAL A 165 -27.01 22.19 12.04
CA VAL A 165 -25.83 23.01 12.39
C VAL A 165 -25.58 24.14 11.36
N LYS A 166 -26.33 24.16 10.25
CA LYS A 166 -26.39 25.29 9.31
C LYS A 166 -27.60 26.17 9.61
#